data_AF-A0A1Y4WL27-F1
#
_entry.id   AF-A0A1Y4WL27-F1
#
_cell.length_a   1.000
_cell.length_b   1.000
_cell.length_c   1.000
_cell.angle_alpha   90.00
_cell.angle_beta   90.00
_cell.angle_gamma   90.00
#
_symmetry.space_group_name_H-M   'P 1'
#
loop_
_entity.id
_entity.type
_entity.pdbx_description
1 polymer ?
#
loop_
_entity_poly.entity_id
_entity_poly.type
_entity_poly.pdbx_seq_one_letter_code
_entity_poly.pdbx_strand_id
1 'polypeptide(L)'
;MYTIGQVSEMFHIPVSTLRYYDKEGLFPGLERASGIRRFGDAELEALRVIDCLKKSGLEIKDIRQFMQWCCEGSGTYGKRRELFERQRRVVEQQLRQMEKTLSMIRFKCWYYEQALQDGSEERVTRMMPDHLPAEIQRLYDDARS
;
A
#
# COMPACT_ATOMS: atom_id res chain seq x y z
N MET A 1 3.65 -23.89 14.08
CA MET A 1 2.18 -23.69 14.17
C MET A 1 1.85 -22.62 15.20
N TYR A 2 1.08 -21.61 14.81
CA TYR A 2 0.81 -20.39 15.59
C TYR A 2 -0.68 -20.26 15.88
N THR A 3 -1.05 -19.70 17.04
CA THR A 3 -2.44 -19.30 17.31
C THR A 3 -2.79 -18.02 16.57
N ILE A 4 -4.08 -17.75 16.40
CA ILE A 4 -4.55 -16.47 15.84
C ILE A 4 -4.07 -15.25 16.64
N GLY A 5 -3.87 -15.38 17.95
CA GLY A 5 -3.33 -14.31 18.80
C GLY A 5 -1.86 -14.04 18.49
N GLN A 6 -1.04 -15.09 18.39
CA GLN A 6 0.37 -14.96 17.99
C GLN A 6 0.51 -14.35 16.60
N VAL A 7 -0.32 -14.78 15.64
CA VAL A 7 -0.32 -14.20 14.29
C VAL A 7 -0.76 -12.74 14.30
N SER A 8 -1.74 -12.39 15.12
CA SER A 8 -2.20 -11.01 15.30
C SER A 8 -1.08 -10.10 15.77
N GLU A 9 -0.29 -10.54 16.75
CA GLU A 9 0.88 -9.83 17.25
C GLU A 9 1.99 -9.73 16.20
N MET A 10 2.32 -10.84 15.52
CA MET A 10 3.39 -10.91 14.52
C MET A 10 3.15 -10.02 13.29
N PHE A 11 1.90 -9.90 12.86
CA PHE A 11 1.52 -9.16 11.65
C PHE A 11 0.90 -7.79 11.95
N HIS A 12 0.68 -7.47 13.24
CA HIS A 12 -0.06 -6.29 13.67
C HIS A 12 -1.46 -6.20 13.03
N ILE A 13 -2.10 -7.34 12.78
CA ILE A 13 -3.45 -7.44 12.23
C ILE A 13 -4.39 -7.82 13.37
N PRO A 14 -5.48 -7.08 13.64
CA PRO A 14 -6.42 -7.43 14.69
C PRO A 14 -6.95 -8.86 14.55
N VAL A 15 -7.12 -9.57 15.67
CA VAL A 15 -7.72 -10.92 15.68
C VAL A 15 -9.08 -10.94 14.96
N SER A 16 -9.88 -9.89 15.11
CA SER A 16 -11.16 -9.75 14.40
C SER A 16 -11.00 -9.75 12.88
N THR A 17 -9.98 -9.07 12.36
CA THR A 17 -9.64 -9.05 10.93
C THR A 17 -9.14 -10.41 10.45
N LEU A 18 -8.30 -11.11 11.23
CA LEU A 18 -7.87 -12.47 10.90
C LEU A 18 -9.05 -13.45 10.88
N ARG A 19 -9.99 -13.33 11.83
CA ARG A 19 -11.25 -14.12 11.83
C ARG A 19 -12.11 -13.80 10.62
N TYR A 20 -12.18 -12.53 10.23
CA TYR A 20 -12.87 -12.12 9.02
C TYR A 20 -12.22 -12.74 7.78
N TYR A 21 -10.89 -12.76 7.67
CA TYR A 21 -10.18 -13.42 6.57
C TYR A 21 -10.42 -14.93 6.49
N ASP A 22 -10.41 -15.64 7.64
CA ASP A 22 -10.80 -17.06 7.69
C ASP A 22 -12.25 -17.26 7.22
N LYS A 23 -13.18 -16.41 7.70
CA LYS A 23 -14.60 -16.47 7.30
C LYS A 23 -14.79 -16.23 5.79
N GLU A 24 -14.02 -15.33 5.19
CA GLU A 24 -14.05 -15.06 3.74
C GLU A 24 -13.33 -16.15 2.93
N GLY A 25 -12.79 -17.19 3.58
CA GLY A 25 -12.18 -18.35 2.92
C GLY A 25 -10.76 -18.10 2.42
N LEU A 26 -10.04 -17.13 2.99
CA LEU A 26 -8.66 -16.84 2.59
C LEU A 26 -7.65 -17.90 3.06
N PHE A 27 -8.02 -18.76 4.02
CA PHE A 27 -7.17 -19.83 4.55
C PHE A 27 -7.86 -21.21 4.41
N PRO A 28 -8.03 -21.72 3.18
CA PRO A 28 -8.75 -22.98 2.95
C PRO A 28 -8.06 -24.21 3.58
N GLY A 29 -6.75 -24.15 3.79
CA GLY A 29 -5.94 -25.22 4.39
C GLY A 29 -5.74 -25.13 5.91
N LEU A 30 -6.37 -24.17 6.60
CA LEU A 30 -6.04 -23.87 8.00
C LEU A 30 -6.37 -25.04 8.93
N GLU A 31 -5.37 -25.72 9.45
CA GLU A 31 -5.56 -26.90 10.31
C GLU A 31 -6.15 -26.53 11.68
N ARG A 32 -6.71 -27.54 12.36
CA ARG A 32 -7.16 -27.43 13.75
C ARG A 32 -6.32 -28.33 14.64
N ALA A 33 -5.64 -27.76 15.62
CA ALA A 33 -5.02 -28.50 16.72
C ALA A 33 -5.88 -28.34 17.98
N SER A 34 -6.36 -29.46 18.52
CA SER A 34 -7.24 -29.47 19.70
C SER A 34 -8.49 -28.60 19.54
N GLY A 35 -9.10 -28.61 18.34
CA GLY A 35 -10.28 -27.82 18.02
C GLY A 35 -10.03 -26.34 17.70
N ILE A 36 -8.78 -25.86 17.84
CA ILE A 36 -8.40 -24.46 17.61
C ILE A 36 -7.64 -24.34 16.28
N ARG A 37 -8.02 -23.37 15.43
CA ARG A 37 -7.31 -23.05 14.19
C ARG A 37 -5.84 -22.72 14.47
N ARG A 38 -4.93 -23.32 13.72
CA ARG A 38 -3.48 -23.08 13.79
C ARG A 38 -2.97 -22.67 12.42
N PHE A 39 -2.10 -21.66 12.42
CA PHE A 39 -1.41 -21.17 11.23
C PHE A 39 -0.06 -21.86 11.12
N GLY A 40 0.20 -22.56 10.02
CA GLY A 40 1.52 -23.05 9.66
C GLY A 40 2.30 -22.02 8.87
N ASP A 41 3.52 -22.36 8.48
CA ASP A 41 4.41 -21.45 7.75
C ASP A 41 3.83 -21.07 6.38
N ALA A 42 3.12 -21.99 5.72
CA ALA A 42 2.43 -21.74 4.47
C ALA A 42 1.33 -20.66 4.63
N GLU A 43 0.54 -20.71 5.72
CA GLU A 43 -0.47 -19.70 5.98
C GLU A 43 0.14 -18.35 6.38
N LEU A 44 1.30 -18.34 7.04
CA LEU A 44 2.02 -17.10 7.33
C LEU A 44 2.51 -16.43 6.04
N GLU A 45 3.07 -17.19 5.09
CA GLU A 45 3.47 -16.66 3.79
C GLU A 45 2.27 -16.19 2.97
N ALA A 46 1.16 -16.94 2.99
CA ALA A 46 -0.09 -16.50 2.39
C ALA A 46 -0.58 -15.17 3.01
N LEU A 47 -0.49 -15.02 4.34
CA LEU A 47 -0.90 -13.82 5.04
C LEU A 47 -0.03 -12.61 4.67
N ARG A 48 1.28 -12.77 4.45
CA ARG A 48 2.15 -11.70 3.93
C ARG A 48 1.67 -11.19 2.58
N VAL A 49 1.29 -12.09 1.68
CA VAL A 49 0.78 -11.73 0.35
C VAL A 49 -0.60 -11.07 0.46
N ILE A 50 -1.50 -11.61 1.28
CA ILE A 50 -2.83 -11.04 1.54
C ILE A 50 -2.71 -9.61 2.08
N ASP A 51 -1.85 -9.39 3.08
CA ASP A 51 -1.61 -8.07 3.66
C ASP A 51 -1.03 -7.08 2.64
N CYS A 52 -0.06 -7.52 1.83
CA CYS A 52 0.50 -6.71 0.74
C CYS A 52 -0.57 -6.31 -0.28
N LEU A 53 -1.35 -7.27 -0.78
CA LEU A 53 -2.43 -7.01 -1.74
C LEU A 53 -3.48 -6.08 -1.12
N LYS A 54 -3.84 -6.27 0.16
CA LYS A 54 -4.83 -5.43 0.82
C LYS A 54 -4.33 -3.98 0.98
N LYS A 55 -3.08 -3.79 1.40
CA LYS A 55 -2.42 -2.47 1.51
C LYS A 55 -2.29 -1.78 0.16
N SER A 56 -2.11 -2.53 -0.92
CA SER A 56 -2.07 -1.98 -2.27
C SER A 56 -3.45 -1.51 -2.79
N GLY A 57 -4.53 -1.76 -2.05
CA GLY A 57 -5.89 -1.33 -2.39
C GLY A 57 -6.77 -2.41 -3.01
N LEU A 58 -6.31 -3.66 -3.08
CA LEU A 58 -7.13 -4.75 -3.60
C LEU A 58 -8.30 -5.08 -2.66
N GLU A 59 -9.46 -5.43 -3.23
CA GLU A 59 -10.61 -5.86 -2.46
C GLU A 59 -10.48 -7.31 -2.02
N ILE A 60 -11.11 -7.66 -0.88
CA ILE A 60 -11.06 -9.01 -0.32
C ILE A 60 -11.61 -10.06 -1.28
N LYS A 61 -12.61 -9.70 -2.10
CA LYS A 61 -13.15 -10.58 -3.14
C LYS A 61 -12.10 -11.01 -4.17
N ASP A 62 -11.21 -10.09 -4.56
CA ASP A 62 -10.16 -10.35 -5.57
C ASP A 62 -9.00 -11.13 -4.95
N ILE A 63 -8.67 -10.83 -3.69
CA ILE A 63 -7.69 -11.60 -2.91
C ILE A 63 -8.19 -13.04 -2.73
N ARG A 64 -9.48 -13.25 -2.44
CA ARG A 64 -10.08 -14.59 -2.36
C ARG A 64 -9.99 -15.33 -3.68
N GLN A 65 -10.24 -14.66 -4.80
CA GLN A 65 -10.09 -15.26 -6.13
C GLN A 65 -8.64 -15.68 -6.39
N PHE A 66 -7.67 -14.86 -5.98
CA PHE A 66 -6.25 -15.22 -6.04
C PHE A 66 -5.93 -16.46 -5.19
N MET A 67 -6.47 -16.54 -3.97
CA MET A 67 -6.28 -17.72 -3.10
C MET A 67 -6.89 -18.98 -3.70
N GLN A 68 -8.05 -18.89 -4.36
CA GLN A 68 -8.64 -20.01 -5.09
C GLN A 68 -7.75 -20.47 -6.24
N TRP A 69 -7.21 -19.53 -7.02
CA TRP A 69 -6.25 -19.86 -8.07
C TRP A 69 -5.02 -20.56 -7.50
N CYS A 70 -4.55 -20.16 -6.31
CA CYS A 70 -3.47 -20.85 -5.59
C CYS A 70 -3.75 -22.34 -5.39
N CYS A 71 -4.96 -22.69 -4.95
CA CYS A 71 -5.39 -24.08 -4.78
C CYS A 71 -5.54 -24.85 -6.10
N GLU A 72 -5.90 -24.19 -7.20
CA GLU A 72 -6.01 -24.81 -8.55
C GLU A 72 -4.65 -25.21 -9.16
N GLY A 73 -3.53 -24.78 -8.55
CA GLY A 73 -2.19 -25.17 -9.00
C GLY A 73 -1.72 -24.46 -10.28
N SER A 74 -0.83 -25.10 -11.04
CA SER A 74 -0.05 -24.46 -12.11
C SER A 74 -0.89 -23.91 -13.28
N GLY A 75 -2.09 -24.46 -13.50
CA GLY A 75 -3.00 -24.00 -14.57
C GLY A 75 -3.43 -22.53 -14.43
N THR A 76 -3.26 -21.91 -13.26
CA THR A 76 -3.66 -20.52 -13.01
C THR A 76 -2.50 -19.54 -12.95
N TYR A 77 -1.26 -19.97 -13.20
CA TYR A 77 -0.09 -19.06 -13.12
C TYR A 77 -0.24 -17.81 -14.01
N GLY A 78 -0.83 -17.94 -15.20
CA GLY A 78 -1.14 -16.79 -16.06
C GLY A 78 -2.04 -15.76 -15.38
N LYS A 79 -3.15 -16.22 -14.77
CA LYS A 79 -4.13 -15.36 -14.06
C LYS A 79 -3.50 -14.67 -12.84
N ARG A 80 -2.69 -15.42 -12.08
CA ARG A 80 -1.98 -14.88 -10.90
C ARG A 80 -0.98 -13.81 -11.32
N ARG A 81 -0.18 -14.07 -12.35
CA ARG A 81 0.78 -13.09 -12.89
C ARG A 81 0.07 -11.82 -13.37
N GLU A 82 -1.03 -11.96 -14.10
CA GLU A 82 -1.82 -10.83 -14.59
C GLU A 82 -2.38 -9.97 -13.44
N LEU A 83 -2.86 -10.59 -12.36
CA LEU A 83 -3.32 -9.87 -11.18
C LEU A 83 -2.20 -9.03 -10.56
N PHE A 84 -1.01 -9.60 -10.38
CA PHE A 84 0.13 -8.86 -9.82
C PHE A 84 0.63 -7.77 -10.79
N GLU A 85 0.65 -8.03 -12.09
CA GLU A 85 1.06 -7.03 -13.08
C GLU A 85 0.09 -5.85 -13.14
N ARG A 86 -1.22 -6.11 -13.06
CA ARG A 86 -2.23 -5.06 -12.91
C ARG A 86 -2.01 -4.27 -11.63
N GLN A 87 -1.80 -4.97 -10.52
CA GLN A 87 -1.64 -4.31 -9.22
C GLN A 87 -0.35 -3.50 -9.13
N ARG A 88 0.75 -3.98 -9.74
CA ARG A 88 2.00 -3.24 -9.90
C ARG A 88 1.75 -1.89 -10.57
N ARG A 89 1.03 -1.86 -11.69
CA ARG A 89 0.72 -0.60 -12.40
C ARG A 89 -0.11 0.37 -11.57
N VAL A 90 -1.07 -0.14 -10.80
CA VAL A 90 -1.89 0.67 -9.88
C VAL A 90 -0.99 1.32 -8.82
N VAL A 91 -0.13 0.54 -8.15
CA VAL A 91 0.77 1.05 -7.11
C VAL A 91 1.78 2.05 -7.70
N GLU A 92 2.35 1.76 -8.87
CA GLU A 92 3.26 2.69 -9.55
C GLU A 92 2.58 4.02 -9.91
N GLN A 93 1.31 3.98 -10.30
CA GLN A 93 0.54 5.20 -10.53
C GLN A 93 0.27 5.97 -9.24
N GLN A 94 -0.05 5.27 -8.14
CA GLN A 94 -0.21 5.89 -6.82
C GLN A 94 1.09 6.54 -6.35
N LEU A 95 2.24 5.87 -6.53
CA LEU A 95 3.56 6.43 -6.20
C LEU A 95 3.81 7.73 -6.96
N ARG A 96 3.61 7.74 -8.28
CA ARG A 96 3.75 8.96 -9.09
C ARG A 96 2.83 10.08 -8.60
N GLN A 97 1.60 9.76 -8.23
CA GLN A 97 0.67 10.76 -7.68
C GLN A 97 1.12 11.28 -6.31
N MET A 98 1.63 10.41 -5.44
CA MET A 98 2.15 10.79 -4.14
C MET A 98 3.42 11.63 -4.26
N GLU A 99 4.28 11.37 -5.25
CA GLU A 99 5.46 12.19 -5.56
C GLU A 99 5.08 13.61 -5.99
N LYS A 100 4.04 13.77 -6.84
CA LYS A 100 3.49 15.10 -7.18
C LYS A 100 2.94 15.83 -5.96
N THR A 101 2.16 15.13 -5.13
CA THR A 101 1.66 15.67 -3.87
C THR A 101 2.80 16.11 -2.95
N LEU A 102 3.84 15.27 -2.81
CA LEU A 102 5.01 15.57 -2.01
C LEU A 102 5.77 16.79 -2.56
N SER A 103 5.83 16.95 -3.88
CA SER A 103 6.47 18.09 -4.53
C SER A 103 5.76 19.40 -4.17
N MET A 104 4.42 19.43 -4.19
CA MET A 104 3.65 20.58 -3.73
C MET A 104 3.90 20.88 -2.25
N ILE A 105 3.93 19.84 -1.40
CA ILE A 105 4.19 20.00 0.04
C ILE A 105 5.58 20.59 0.28
N ARG A 106 6.62 20.06 -0.38
CA ARG A 106 8.00 20.56 -0.27
C ARG A 106 8.11 22.01 -0.74
N PHE A 107 7.48 22.34 -1.88
CA PHE A 107 7.38 23.71 -2.35
C PHE A 107 6.74 24.62 -1.30
N LYS A 108 5.64 24.20 -0.67
CA LYS A 108 4.97 24.99 0.37
C LYS A 108 5.76 25.10 1.67
N CYS A 109 6.54 24.08 2.06
CA CYS A 109 7.47 24.18 3.18
C CYS A 109 8.51 25.28 2.92
N TRP A 110 9.15 25.27 1.75
CA TRP A 110 10.10 26.33 1.38
C TRP A 110 9.42 27.70 1.29
N TYR A 111 8.24 27.78 0.66
CA TYR A 111 7.47 29.01 0.52
C TYR A 111 7.26 29.72 1.87
N TYR A 112 6.79 28.96 2.87
CA TYR A 112 6.50 29.54 4.19
C TYR A 112 7.76 29.78 5.02
N GLU A 113 8.84 29.02 4.80
CA GLU A 113 10.14 29.35 5.39
C GLU A 113 10.63 30.73 4.91
N GLN A 114 10.49 31.01 3.61
CA GLN A 114 10.83 32.32 3.05
C GLN A 114 9.90 33.43 3.56
N ALA A 115 8.60 33.19 3.62
CA ALA A 115 7.63 34.17 4.11
C ALA A 115 7.86 34.51 5.60
N LEU A 116 8.24 33.53 6.42
CA LEU A 116 8.60 33.74 7.82
C LEU A 116 9.85 34.59 7.98
N GLN A 117 10.87 34.39 7.13
CA GLN A 117 12.09 35.20 7.14
C GLN A 117 11.81 36.65 6.75
N ASP A 118 10.84 36.87 5.87
CA ASP A 118 10.51 38.21 5.33
C ASP A 118 9.43 38.94 6.11
N GLY A 119 8.71 38.23 6.99
CA GLY A 119 7.47 38.72 7.61
C GLY A 119 6.33 38.98 6.62
N SER A 120 6.45 38.53 5.36
CA SER A 120 5.45 38.75 4.31
C SER A 120 5.60 37.74 3.16
N GLU A 121 4.55 37.56 2.35
CA GLU A 121 4.57 36.68 1.17
C GLU A 121 4.99 37.41 -0.13
N GLU A 122 5.28 38.72 -0.06
CA GLU A 122 5.46 39.58 -1.23
C GLU A 122 6.68 39.20 -2.09
N ARG A 123 7.80 38.83 -1.46
CA ARG A 123 9.00 38.41 -2.21
C ARG A 123 8.72 37.12 -2.96
N VAL A 124 8.22 36.11 -2.26
CA VAL A 124 8.00 34.78 -2.83
C VAL A 124 6.95 34.83 -3.94
N THR A 125 5.88 35.60 -3.75
CA THR A 125 4.84 35.81 -4.78
C THR A 125 5.43 36.43 -6.05
N ARG A 126 6.33 37.42 -5.93
CA ARG A 126 7.01 38.03 -7.08
C ARG A 126 7.94 37.08 -7.83
N MET A 127 8.46 36.04 -7.16
CA MET A 127 9.32 35.04 -7.77
C MET A 127 8.51 34.01 -8.59
N MET A 128 7.21 33.90 -8.38
CA MET A 128 6.38 32.91 -9.05
C MET A 128 5.84 33.43 -10.39
N PRO A 129 5.63 32.54 -11.40
CA PRO A 129 5.93 31.12 -11.37
C PRO A 129 7.38 30.78 -11.73
N ASP A 130 8.11 31.64 -12.47
CA ASP A 130 9.31 31.23 -13.23
C ASP A 130 10.67 31.72 -12.69
N HIS A 131 10.67 32.43 -11.56
CA HIS A 131 11.88 33.01 -10.96
C HIS A 131 12.22 32.37 -9.61
N LEU A 132 11.75 31.15 -9.38
CA LEU A 132 12.10 30.36 -8.20
C LEU A 132 13.53 29.81 -8.35
N PRO A 133 14.23 29.51 -7.23
CA PRO A 133 15.49 28.76 -7.31
C PRO A 133 15.29 27.45 -8.08
N ALA A 134 16.29 27.02 -8.85
CA ALA A 134 16.13 25.93 -9.82
C ALA A 134 15.52 24.62 -9.24
N GLU A 135 15.88 24.24 -8.01
CA GLU A 135 15.30 23.08 -7.34
C GLU A 135 13.82 23.28 -6.98
N ILE A 136 13.47 24.47 -6.51
CA ILE A 136 12.10 24.86 -6.13
C ILE A 136 11.21 24.99 -7.36
N GLN A 137 11.76 25.49 -8.47
CA GLN A 137 11.08 25.56 -9.76
C GLN A 137 10.63 24.16 -10.21
N ARG A 138 11.53 23.16 -10.16
CA ARG A 138 11.18 21.77 -10.48
C ARG A 138 10.06 21.24 -9.60
N LEU A 139 10.12 21.46 -8.28
CA LEU A 139 9.04 21.04 -7.37
C LEU A 139 7.70 21.72 -7.70
N TYR A 140 7.74 23.00 -8.08
CA TYR A 140 6.55 23.78 -8.47
C TYR A 140 5.93 23.27 -9.78
N ASP A 141 6.78 22.94 -10.76
CA ASP A 141 6.38 22.42 -12.07
C ASP A 141 5.88 20.97 -11.97
N ASP A 142 6.62 20.09 -11.29
CA ASP A 142 6.28 18.67 -11.09
C ASP A 142 4.92 18.54 -10.39
N ALA A 143 4.65 19.40 -9.41
CA ALA A 143 3.38 19.43 -8.70
C ALA A 143 2.17 19.85 -9.57
N ARG A 144 2.41 20.47 -10.74
CA ARG A 144 1.38 20.96 -11.68
C ARG A 144 1.28 20.14 -12.96
N SER A 145 2.29 19.32 -13.26
CA SER A 145 2.23 18.29 -14.32
C SER A 145 1.19 17.21 -14.02
#